data_AF-A0A812F4V9-F1
#
_entry.id   AF-A0A812F4V9-F1
#
_cell.length_a   1.000
_cell.length_b   1.000
_cell.length_c   1.000
_cell.angle_alpha   90.00
_cell.angle_beta   90.00
_cell.angle_gamma   90.00
#
_symmetry.space_group_name_H-M   'P 1'
#
loop_
_entity.id
_entity.type
_entity.pdbx_description
1 polymer ?
#
loop_
_entity_poly.entity_id
_entity_poly.type
_entity_poly.pdbx_seq_one_letter_code
_entity_poly.pdbx_strand_id
1 'polypeptide(L)' 'MDEGSASARMNQYEKAKHAPDIQTLKLIANELGVPLNYFFCEEESSAKLACLIAKLSEEERQELINKLNGSEES' A
#
# COMPACT_ATOMS: atom_id res chain seq x y z
N MET A 1 -16.68 -21.47 13.49
CA MET A 1 -15.75 -20.94 12.47
C MET A 1 -14.41 -21.57 12.75
N ASP A 2 -13.81 -22.21 11.76
CA ASP A 2 -12.60 -23.03 11.95
C ASP A 2 -11.35 -22.15 11.82
N GLU A 3 -10.70 -21.88 12.94
CA GLU A 3 -9.46 -21.09 13.06
C GLU A 3 -8.32 -21.64 12.17
N GLY A 4 -8.38 -22.92 11.78
CA GLY A 4 -7.43 -23.54 10.85
C GLY A 4 -7.49 -22.97 9.43
N SER A 5 -8.64 -22.46 9.00
CA SER A 5 -8.82 -21.95 7.63
C SER A 5 -8.18 -20.58 7.37
N ALA A 6 -8.01 -19.76 8.41
CA ALA A 6 -7.37 -18.45 8.29
C ALA A 6 -5.86 -18.60 8.00
N SER A 7 -5.18 -19.49 8.73
CA SER A 7 -3.76 -19.79 8.53
C SER A 7 -3.46 -20.36 7.14
N ALA A 8 -4.34 -21.23 6.64
CA ALA A 8 -4.19 -21.84 5.32
C ALA A 8 -4.33 -20.81 4.18
N ARG A 9 -5.22 -19.82 4.32
CA ARG A 9 -5.39 -18.73 3.35
C ARG A 9 -4.22 -17.75 3.37
N MET A 10 -3.74 -17.37 4.56
CA MET A 10 -2.59 -16.48 4.67
C MET A 10 -1.33 -17.09 4.04
N ASN A 11 -1.07 -18.37 4.31
CA ASN A 11 0.04 -19.13 3.70
C ASN A 11 -0.07 -19.26 2.16
N GLN A 12 -1.28 -19.17 1.58
CA GLN A 12 -1.45 -19.13 0.12
C GLN A 12 -1.12 -17.77 -0.47
N TYR A 13 -1.43 -16.67 0.25
CA TYR A 13 -1.07 -15.31 -0.15
C TYR A 13 0.45 -15.09 -0.02
N GLU A 14 1.07 -15.58 1.05
CA GLU A 14 2.53 -15.51 1.26
C GLU A 14 3.31 -16.25 0.18
N LYS A 15 2.79 -17.35 -0.36
CA LYS A 15 3.42 -18.14 -1.44
C LYS A 15 3.04 -17.68 -2.85
N ALA A 16 2.36 -16.53 -2.99
CA ALA A 16 1.89 -15.97 -4.25
C ALA A 16 1.02 -16.94 -5.10
N LYS A 17 0.43 -17.98 -4.47
CA LYS A 17 -0.30 -19.01 -5.21
C LYS A 17 -1.61 -18.46 -5.76
N HIS A 18 -2.28 -17.59 -5.01
CA HIS A 18 -3.44 -16.79 -5.42
C HIS A 18 -3.24 -15.37 -4.89
N ALA A 19 -3.51 -14.34 -5.72
CA ALA A 19 -3.58 -12.97 -5.22
C ALA A 19 -4.89 -12.78 -4.44
N PRO A 20 -4.86 -12.20 -3.23
CA PRO A 20 -6.08 -11.79 -2.54
C PRO A 20 -6.86 -10.80 -3.41
N ASP A 21 -8.20 -10.83 -3.31
CA ASP A 21 -9.03 -9.84 -3.98
C ASP A 21 -8.83 -8.45 -3.34
N ILE A 22 -9.25 -7.39 -4.05
CA ILE A 22 -9.07 -6.00 -3.61
C ILE A 22 -9.71 -5.73 -2.24
N GLN A 23 -10.83 -6.37 -1.91
CA GLN A 23 -11.47 -6.18 -0.59
C GLN A 23 -10.63 -6.80 0.51
N THR A 24 -10.11 -8.00 0.29
CA THR A 24 -9.17 -8.64 1.22
C THR A 24 -7.90 -7.80 1.40
N LEU A 25 -7.31 -7.29 0.30
CA LEU A 25 -6.16 -6.39 0.36
C LEU A 25 -6.45 -5.11 1.15
N LYS A 26 -7.63 -4.52 1.01
CA LYS A 26 -8.03 -3.33 1.80
C LYS A 26 -8.11 -3.65 3.29
N LEU A 27 -8.64 -4.82 3.67
CA LEU A 27 -8.68 -5.22 5.08
C LEU A 27 -7.27 -5.40 5.65
N ILE A 28 -6.38 -6.03 4.89
CA ILE A 28 -4.96 -6.18 5.28
C ILE A 28 -4.28 -4.80 5.36
N ALA A 29 -4.54 -3.91 4.40
CA ALA A 29 -4.01 -2.55 4.38
C ALA A 29 -4.38 -1.78 5.66
N ASN A 30 -5.67 -1.85 6.03
CA ASN A 30 -6.20 -1.20 7.22
C ASN A 30 -5.57 -1.76 8.51
N GLU A 31 -5.42 -3.08 8.61
CA GLU A 31 -4.80 -3.72 9.77
C GLU A 31 -3.31 -3.37 9.91
N LEU A 32 -2.60 -3.27 8.79
CA LEU A 32 -1.18 -2.90 8.76
C LEU A 32 -0.94 -1.38 8.84
N GLY A 33 -1.98 -0.55 8.74
CA GLY A 33 -1.86 0.91 8.73
C GLY A 33 -1.12 1.47 7.51
N VAL A 34 -1.19 0.78 6.37
CA VAL A 34 -0.54 1.17 5.10
C VAL A 34 -1.59 1.41 4.02
N PRO A 35 -1.32 2.25 3.01
CA PRO A 35 -2.27 2.45 1.92
C PRO A 35 -2.30 1.25 0.98
N LEU A 36 -3.44 1.04 0.30
CA LEU A 36 -3.61 -0.10 -0.62
C LEU A 36 -2.55 -0.18 -1.72
N ASN A 37 -2.09 0.97 -2.23
CA ASN A 37 -1.07 1.04 -3.28
C ASN A 37 0.32 0.55 -2.81
N TYR A 38 0.56 0.45 -1.49
CA TYR A 38 1.79 -0.12 -0.93
C TYR A 38 2.07 -1.55 -1.43
N PHE A 39 1.04 -2.39 -1.53
CA PHE A 39 1.18 -3.78 -1.96
C PHE A 39 1.57 -3.95 -3.44
N PHE A 40 1.50 -2.87 -4.22
CA PHE A 40 1.81 -2.86 -5.65
C PHE A 40 3.12 -2.14 -5.97
N CYS A 41 3.86 -1.68 -4.96
CA CYS A 41 5.16 -1.07 -5.15
C CYS A 41 6.24 -2.15 -5.27
N GLU A 42 6.98 -2.17 -6.38
CA GLU A 42 8.13 -3.07 -6.57
C GLU A 42 9.36 -2.60 -5.80
N GLU A 43 9.56 -1.28 -5.74
CA GLU A 43 10.71 -0.65 -5.07
C GLU A 43 10.37 -0.23 -3.63
N GLU A 44 11.31 -0.45 -2.70
CA GLU A 44 11.17 -0.02 -1.29
C GLU A 44 10.95 1.49 -1.18
N SER A 45 11.59 2.28 -2.05
CA SER A 45 11.44 3.73 -2.11
C SER A 45 10.00 4.14 -2.46
N SER A 46 9.38 3.50 -3.45
CA SER A 46 7.99 3.73 -3.85
C SER A 46 7.01 3.33 -2.75
N ALA A 47 7.25 2.18 -2.11
CA ALA A 47 6.43 1.71 -0.98
C ALA A 47 6.49 2.69 0.20
N LYS A 48 7.68 3.20 0.52
CA LYS A 48 7.88 4.21 1.55
C LYS A 48 7.20 5.52 1.20
N LEU A 49 7.30 5.98 -0.04
CA LEU A 49 6.61 7.18 -0.53
C LEU A 49 5.09 7.04 -0.42
N ALA A 50 4.53 5.89 -0.82
CA ALA A 50 3.11 5.61 -0.67
C ALA A 50 2.66 5.77 0.79
N CYS A 51 3.39 5.18 1.75
CA CYS A 51 3.11 5.31 3.17
C CYS A 51 3.23 6.74 3.70
N LEU A 52 4.21 7.51 3.23
CA LEU A 52 4.39 8.91 3.63
C LEU A 52 3.26 9.79 3.09
N ILE A 53 2.97 9.68 1.80
CA ILE A 53 1.90 10.42 1.12
C ILE A 53 0.55 10.12 1.79
N ALA A 54 0.29 8.86 2.17
CA ALA A 54 -0.93 8.46 2.84
C ALA A 54 -1.22 9.24 4.14
N LYS A 55 -0.18 9.73 4.82
CA LYS A 55 -0.28 10.47 6.08
C LYS A 55 -0.39 11.99 5.89
N LEU A 56 -0.09 12.49 4.69
CA LEU A 56 -0.18 13.91 4.38
C LEU A 56 -1.65 14.33 4.19
N SER A 57 -1.95 15.53 4.65
CA SER A 57 -3.17 16.26 4.31
C SER A 57 -3.23 16.58 2.83
N GLU A 58 -4.40 16.97 2.33
CA GLU A 58 -4.57 17.33 0.92
C GLU A 58 -3.70 18.55 0.54
N GLU A 59 -3.55 19.52 1.45
CA GLU A 59 -2.72 20.70 1.26
C GLU A 59 -1.24 20.31 1.10
N GLU A 60 -0.72 19.48 2.01
CA GLU A 60 0.67 18.99 1.96
C GLU A 60 0.93 18.13 0.71
N ARG A 61 -0.05 17.35 0.27
CA ARG A 61 0.05 16.58 -0.99
C ARG A 61 0.15 17.51 -2.18
N GLN A 62 -0.64 18.57 -2.23
CA GLN A 62 -0.61 19.53 -3.31
C GLN A 62 0.71 20.31 -3.35
N GLU A 63 1.24 20.69 -2.18
CA GLU A 63 2.58 21.29 -2.07
C GLU A 63 3.68 20.34 -2.58
N LEU A 64 3.61 19.05 -2.21
CA LEU A 64 4.55 18.03 -2.69
C LEU A 64 4.48 17.87 -4.21
N ILE A 65 3.27 17.79 -4.78
CA ILE A 65 3.05 17.70 -6.23
C ILE A 65 3.67 18.92 -6.94
N ASN A 66 3.40 20.12 -6.43
CA ASN A 66 3.95 21.35 -7.01
C ASN A 66 5.48 21.37 -6.95
N LYS A 67 6.07 20.91 -5.84
CA LYS A 67 7.53 20.84 -5.67
C LYS A 67 8.17 19.85 -6.65
N LEU A 68 7.55 18.70 -6.88
CA LEU A 68 8.06 17.69 -7.81
C LEU A 68 7.93 18.15 -9.27
N ASN A 69 6.80 18.75 -9.64
CA ASN A 69 6.60 19.32 -10.98
C ASN A 69 7.55 20.49 -11.26
N GLY A 70 7.76 21.37 -10.29
CA GLY A 70 8.69 22.50 -10.42
C GLY A 70 10.17 22.11 -10.45
N SER A 71 10.51 20.84 -10.18
CA SER A 71 11.87 20.33 -10.30
C SER A 71 12.21 19.82 -11.71
N GLU A 72 11.23 19.77 -12.63
CA GLU A 72 11.44 19.39 -14.04
C GLU A 72 11.84 20.58 -14.95
N GLU A 73 11.85 21.81 -14.43
CA GLU A 73 12.17 23.05 -15.17
C GLU A 73 13.55 23.65 -14.85
N SER A 74 14.56 22.84 -14.47
CA SER A 74 15.95 23.33 -14.25
C SER A 74 17.01 22.45 -14.89
#